data_AF-A0AAV2ER03-F1
#
_entry.id   AF-A0AAV2ER03-F1
#
_cell.length_a   1.000
_cell.length_b   1.000
_cell.length_c   1.000
_cell.angle_alpha   90.00
_cell.angle_beta   90.00
_cell.angle_gamma   90.00
#
_symmetry.space_group_name_H-M   'P 1'
#
loop_
_entity.id
_entity.type
_entity.pdbx_description
1 polymer ?
#
loop_
_entity_poly.entity_id
_entity_poly.type
_entity_poly.pdbx_seq_one_letter_code
_entity_poly.pdbx_strand_id
1 'polypeptide(L)'
;MFNALADLRLLRVRNFFDPVPSLPPKIFGFVEVGKEIFIVIVSPYCKSPLDNPHNLELYMHGVAGWNGIMPFKLMVERDIALLNKGADLLHKKYNVPPKWWNVKNKAMYQLDDGSWDLRDYMPPPPEAVVLI
;
A
#
# COMPACT_ATOMS: atom_id res chain seq x y z
N MET A 1 -7.24 28.17 5.65
CA MET A 1 -8.14 27.00 5.57
C MET A 1 -7.54 25.79 6.29
N PHE A 2 -6.45 25.16 5.83
CA PHE A 2 -5.79 24.07 6.60
C PHE A 2 -4.99 24.59 7.82
N ASN A 3 -4.13 25.59 7.62
CA ASN A 3 -3.27 26.15 8.70
C ASN A 3 -4.03 26.85 9.84
N ALA A 4 -5.35 27.04 9.69
CA ALA A 4 -6.21 27.63 10.72
C ALA A 4 -6.74 26.57 11.72
N LEU A 5 -6.60 25.29 11.40
CA LEU A 5 -7.10 24.18 12.23
C LEU A 5 -5.97 23.74 13.18
N ALA A 6 -5.97 24.29 14.39
CA ALA A 6 -4.88 24.12 15.36
C ALA A 6 -4.58 22.66 15.74
N ASP A 7 -5.58 21.78 15.66
CA ASP A 7 -5.44 20.37 16.07
C ASP A 7 -5.25 19.40 14.90
N LEU A 8 -5.43 19.87 13.65
CA LEU A 8 -5.27 19.01 12.49
C LEU A 8 -3.79 18.83 12.15
N ARG A 9 -3.37 17.58 11.94
CA ARG A 9 -2.03 17.22 11.48
C ARG A 9 -2.16 16.31 10.26
N LEU A 10 -1.35 16.57 9.24
CA LEU A 10 -1.28 15.74 8.05
C LEU A 10 0.18 15.47 7.71
N LEU A 11 0.51 14.19 7.56
CA LEU A 11 1.79 13.72 7.08
C LEU A 11 1.58 13.07 5.71
N ARG A 12 2.29 13.56 4.70
CA ARG A 12 2.29 13.00 3.35
C ARG A 12 3.62 12.28 3.13
N VAL A 13 3.55 10.99 2.82
CA VAL A 13 4.73 10.24 2.37
C VAL A 13 4.72 10.26 0.86
N ARG A 14 5.84 10.63 0.25
CA ARG A 14 6.00 10.71 -1.20
C ARG A 14 7.17 9.86 -1.66
N ASN A 15 6.91 8.92 -2.56
CA ASN A 15 7.95 8.18 -3.27
C ASN A 15 8.50 9.04 -4.40
N PHE A 16 9.82 9.21 -4.49
CA PHE A 16 10.49 10.00 -5.54
C PHE A 16 10.05 9.59 -6.95
N PHE A 17 9.87 8.28 -7.18
CA PHE A 17 9.53 7.75 -8.49
C PHE A 17 8.03 7.76 -8.80
N ASP A 18 7.18 8.16 -7.85
CA ASP A 18 5.73 8.20 -8.03
C ASP A 18 5.28 9.57 -8.58
N PRO A 19 4.73 9.63 -9.81
CA PRO A 19 4.28 10.88 -10.39
C PRO A 19 2.92 11.34 -9.84
N VAL A 20 2.11 10.44 -9.27
CA VAL A 20 0.71 10.72 -8.90
C VAL A 20 0.57 11.88 -7.90
N PRO A 21 1.41 12.02 -6.85
CA PRO A 21 1.34 13.15 -5.93
C PRO A 21 1.58 14.53 -6.57
N SER A 22 2.05 14.58 -7.82
CA SER A 22 2.22 15.85 -8.57
C SER A 22 0.96 16.26 -9.33
N LEU A 23 -0.11 15.46 -9.25
CA LEU A 23 -1.36 15.67 -9.96
C LEU A 23 -2.47 16.16 -9.02
N PRO A 24 -3.34 17.07 -9.50
CA PRO A 24 -3.20 17.80 -10.77
C PRO A 24 -2.04 18.81 -10.72
N PRO A 25 -1.48 19.22 -11.88
CA PRO A 25 -0.39 20.19 -11.94
C PRO A 25 -0.71 21.51 -11.21
N LYS A 26 0.28 22.07 -10.50
CA LYS A 26 0.14 23.31 -9.70
C LYS A 26 -0.32 24.53 -10.51
N ILE A 27 -0.09 24.54 -11.83
CA ILE A 27 -0.59 25.59 -12.74
C ILE A 27 -2.14 25.70 -12.73
N PHE A 28 -2.85 24.65 -12.31
CA PHE A 28 -4.30 24.66 -12.12
C PHE A 28 -4.74 25.21 -10.75
N GLY A 29 -3.84 25.79 -9.97
CA GLY A 29 -4.15 26.43 -8.68
C GLY A 29 -4.27 25.48 -7.48
N PHE A 30 -3.89 24.21 -7.64
CA PHE A 30 -3.89 23.25 -6.53
C PHE A 30 -2.70 23.47 -5.60
N VAL A 31 -2.99 23.46 -4.30
CA VAL A 31 -2.00 23.65 -3.24
C VAL A 31 -1.91 22.40 -2.37
N GLU A 32 -0.69 22.05 -2.02
CA GLU A 32 -0.41 20.97 -1.09
C GLU A 32 -0.49 21.49 0.36
N VAL A 33 -0.91 20.63 1.30
CA VAL A 33 -1.01 20.96 2.74
C VAL A 33 -0.36 19.88 3.60
N GLY A 34 -0.08 20.19 4.87
CA GLY A 34 0.59 19.28 5.79
C GLY A 34 2.10 19.17 5.57
N LYS A 35 2.74 18.29 6.35
CA LYS A 35 4.19 18.01 6.27
C LYS A 35 4.44 16.88 5.28
N GLU A 36 5.45 17.02 4.44
CA GLU A 36 5.89 15.97 3.52
C GLU A 36 7.13 15.25 4.05
N ILE A 37 7.16 13.93 3.94
CA ILE A 37 8.36 13.12 4.00
C ILE A 37 8.58 12.52 2.61
N PHE A 38 9.75 12.80 2.09
CA PHE A 38 10.16 12.36 0.77
C PHE A 38 11.07 11.14 0.90
N ILE A 39 10.67 10.01 0.29
CA ILE A 39 11.41 8.75 0.35
C ILE A 39 11.91 8.34 -1.03
N VAL A 40 13.12 7.79 -1.08
CA VAL A 40 13.74 7.24 -2.28
C VAL A 40 13.87 5.73 -2.10
N ILE A 41 13.13 4.95 -2.90
CA ILE A 41 13.02 3.50 -2.72
C ILE A 41 13.93 2.79 -3.73
N VAL A 42 15.23 2.70 -3.42
CA VAL A 42 16.19 1.89 -4.19
C VAL A 42 16.55 0.65 -3.38
N SER A 43 15.65 -0.32 -3.43
CA SER A 43 15.68 -1.53 -2.60
C SER A 43 16.34 -2.70 -3.34
N PRO A 44 17.29 -3.45 -2.73
CA PRO A 44 17.90 -4.64 -3.32
C PRO A 44 16.92 -5.84 -3.41
N TYR A 45 15.71 -5.69 -2.87
CA TYR A 45 14.64 -6.68 -2.95
C TYR A 45 13.79 -6.52 -4.22
N CYS A 46 13.70 -5.29 -4.76
CA CYS A 46 12.80 -4.94 -5.87
C CYS A 46 13.51 -5.01 -7.22
N LYS A 47 12.80 -5.40 -8.27
CA LYS A 47 13.32 -5.46 -9.65
C LYS A 47 13.77 -4.10 -10.17
N SER A 48 12.96 -3.08 -9.92
CA SER A 48 13.16 -1.71 -10.39
C SER A 48 12.44 -0.74 -9.47
N PRO A 49 13.01 0.45 -9.20
CA PRO A 49 12.31 1.51 -8.46
C PRO A 49 11.16 2.15 -9.29
N LEU A 50 11.12 1.91 -10.60
CA LEU A 50 10.11 2.43 -11.52
C LEU A 50 8.92 1.47 -11.70
N ASP A 51 8.98 0.26 -11.15
CA ASP A 51 7.89 -0.71 -11.25
C ASP A 51 6.78 -0.35 -10.27
N ASN A 52 5.64 0.11 -10.78
CA ASN A 52 4.46 0.44 -10.01
C ASN A 52 4.77 1.36 -8.79
N PRO A 53 5.35 2.55 -9.02
CA PRO A 53 5.87 3.42 -7.96
C PRO A 53 4.76 3.95 -7.04
N HIS A 54 3.49 3.87 -7.48
CA HIS A 54 2.30 4.22 -6.73
C HIS A 54 1.74 3.08 -5.85
N ASN A 55 2.40 1.91 -5.82
CA ASN A 55 1.93 0.76 -5.05
C ASN A 55 2.08 0.99 -3.54
N LEU A 56 0.99 0.81 -2.78
CA LEU A 56 1.00 1.01 -1.32
C LEU A 56 2.00 0.10 -0.58
N GLU A 57 2.13 -1.16 -0.98
CA GLU A 57 3.07 -2.08 -0.31
C GLU A 57 4.53 -1.71 -0.61
N LEU A 58 4.80 -1.10 -1.77
CA LEU A 58 6.10 -0.48 -2.07
C LEU A 58 6.36 0.75 -1.19
N TYR A 59 5.36 1.62 -0.99
CA TYR A 59 5.45 2.73 -0.05
C TYR A 59 5.78 2.27 1.36
N MET A 60 5.05 1.26 1.86
CA MET A 60 5.27 0.70 3.20
C MET A 60 6.63 0.01 3.31
N HIS A 61 7.10 -0.65 2.25
CA HIS A 61 8.47 -1.18 2.18
C HIS A 61 9.52 -0.08 2.23
N GLY A 62 9.29 1.01 1.49
CA GLY A 62 10.11 2.22 1.53
C GLY A 62 10.22 2.80 2.93
N VAL A 63 9.10 3.00 3.62
CA VAL A 63 9.05 3.50 5.01
C VAL A 63 9.79 2.55 5.96
N ALA A 64 9.60 1.24 5.81
CA ALA A 64 10.25 0.24 6.67
C ALA A 64 11.78 0.23 6.54
N GLY A 65 12.33 0.68 5.41
CA GLY A 65 13.78 0.82 5.20
C GLY A 65 14.29 2.25 5.13
N TRP A 66 13.46 3.25 5.41
CA TRP A 66 13.85 4.65 5.34
C TRP A 66 14.66 5.04 6.59
N ASN A 67 15.92 5.38 6.38
CA ASN A 67 16.82 5.92 7.41
C ASN A 67 17.38 7.31 7.04
N GLY A 68 16.85 7.92 5.97
CA GLY A 68 17.33 9.21 5.43
C GLY A 68 18.62 9.15 4.60
N ILE A 69 19.26 7.98 4.47
CA ILE A 69 20.57 7.79 3.83
C ILE A 69 20.52 6.57 2.88
N MET A 70 21.42 6.52 1.90
CA MET A 70 21.66 5.31 1.08
C MET A 70 22.91 4.55 1.58
N PRO A 71 22.97 3.22 1.48
CA PRO A 71 22.03 2.32 0.79
C PRO A 71 20.82 1.92 1.63
N PHE A 72 19.74 1.48 0.94
CA PHE A 72 18.51 0.99 1.56
C PHE A 72 18.79 -0.25 2.44
N LYS A 73 18.24 -0.24 3.66
CA LYS A 73 18.22 -1.38 4.57
C LYS A 73 16.92 -1.34 5.36
N LEU A 74 16.26 -2.49 5.51
CA LEU A 74 15.09 -2.60 6.40
C LEU A 74 15.53 -2.28 7.84
N MET A 75 14.84 -1.31 8.45
CA MET A 75 15.05 -0.85 9.82
C MET A 75 14.06 -1.48 10.80
N VAL A 76 12.99 -2.06 10.27
CA VAL A 76 11.99 -2.84 11.01
C VAL A 76 11.76 -4.18 10.30
N GLU A 77 11.34 -5.19 11.06
CA GLU A 77 10.94 -6.47 10.50
C GLU A 77 9.65 -6.30 9.68
N ARG A 78 9.78 -6.44 8.36
CA ARG A 78 8.67 -6.40 7.42
C ARG A 78 8.88 -7.46 6.35
N ASP A 79 7.88 -8.29 6.14
CA ASP A 79 7.93 -9.34 5.13
C ASP A 79 7.97 -8.71 3.73
N ILE A 80 9.02 -9.04 2.97
CA ILE A 80 9.20 -8.59 1.60
C ILE A 80 8.12 -9.17 0.67
N ALA A 81 7.50 -10.31 1.00
CA ALA A 81 6.44 -10.94 0.21
C ALA A 81 5.23 -10.02 -0.01
N LEU A 82 5.00 -9.06 0.89
CA LEU A 82 3.96 -8.03 0.75
C LEU A 82 4.13 -7.17 -0.50
N LEU A 83 5.36 -6.98 -1.00
CA LEU A 83 5.62 -6.27 -2.26
C LEU A 83 4.89 -6.92 -3.46
N ASN A 84 4.64 -8.23 -3.40
CA ASN A 84 3.92 -8.97 -4.43
C ASN A 84 2.42 -9.16 -4.13
N LYS A 85 1.88 -8.55 -3.06
CA LYS A 85 0.47 -8.71 -2.68
C LYS A 85 -0.49 -8.39 -3.83
N GLY A 86 -0.33 -7.20 -4.42
CA GLY A 86 -1.13 -6.74 -5.57
C GLY A 86 -0.30 -6.45 -6.83
N ALA A 87 0.98 -6.81 -6.84
CA ALA A 87 1.93 -6.46 -7.91
C ALA A 87 2.99 -7.57 -8.11
N ASP A 88 3.97 -7.32 -8.98
CA ASP A 88 5.10 -8.22 -9.28
C ASP A 88 6.43 -7.48 -9.14
N LEU A 89 6.72 -7.01 -7.92
CA LEU A 89 7.81 -6.08 -7.61
C LEU A 89 9.10 -6.78 -7.17
N LEU A 90 9.01 -7.96 -6.57
CA LEU A 90 10.17 -8.68 -6.04
C LEU A 90 11.01 -9.34 -7.14
N HIS A 91 12.32 -9.38 -6.97
CA HIS A 91 13.17 -10.22 -7.82
C HIS A 91 12.71 -11.69 -7.79
N LYS A 92 12.75 -12.34 -8.96
CA LYS A 92 12.37 -13.76 -9.12
C LYS A 92 13.11 -14.70 -8.17
N LYS A 93 14.34 -14.37 -7.76
CA LYS A 93 15.15 -15.16 -6.82
C LYS A 93 14.47 -15.42 -5.46
N TYR A 94 13.49 -14.59 -5.08
CA TYR A 94 12.75 -14.76 -3.82
C TYR A 94 11.56 -15.73 -3.94
N ASN A 95 11.21 -16.21 -5.14
CA ASN A 95 10.17 -17.21 -5.40
C ASN A 95 8.79 -16.89 -4.80
N VAL A 96 8.45 -15.61 -4.61
CA VAL A 96 7.12 -15.16 -4.16
C VAL A 96 6.22 -14.96 -5.38
N PRO A 97 5.06 -15.65 -5.47
CA PRO A 97 4.13 -15.46 -6.58
C PRO A 97 3.68 -14.00 -6.70
N PRO A 98 3.61 -13.42 -7.90
CA PRO A 98 3.07 -12.08 -8.09
C PRO A 98 1.55 -12.05 -7.88
N LYS A 99 1.03 -10.90 -7.43
CA LYS A 99 -0.41 -10.65 -7.22
C LYS A 99 -1.09 -11.77 -6.43
N TRP A 100 -0.42 -12.26 -5.39
CA TRP A 100 -0.87 -13.45 -4.65
C TRP A 100 -2.11 -13.19 -3.80
N TRP A 101 -2.44 -11.93 -3.50
CA TRP A 101 -3.63 -11.61 -2.70
C TRP A 101 -4.90 -11.86 -3.49
N ASN A 102 -5.55 -12.96 -3.15
CA ASN A 102 -6.85 -13.31 -3.68
C ASN A 102 -7.63 -14.09 -2.62
N VAL A 103 -8.94 -13.95 -2.62
CA VAL A 103 -9.82 -14.79 -1.81
C VAL A 103 -9.80 -16.21 -2.37
N LYS A 104 -9.89 -17.22 -1.49
CA LYS A 104 -9.91 -18.63 -1.90
C LYS A 104 -10.98 -18.84 -2.97
N ASN A 105 -10.60 -19.48 -4.07
CA ASN A 105 -11.49 -19.76 -5.21
C ASN A 105 -12.23 -18.52 -5.74
N LYS A 106 -11.68 -17.30 -5.59
CA LYS A 106 -12.38 -16.05 -5.95
C LYS A 106 -13.74 -15.90 -5.25
N ALA A 107 -13.83 -16.34 -3.99
CA ALA A 107 -15.04 -16.36 -3.18
C ALA A 107 -16.15 -17.31 -3.67
N MET A 108 -15.87 -18.17 -4.64
CA MET A 108 -16.77 -19.27 -5.00
C MET A 108 -16.68 -20.36 -3.92
N TYR A 109 -17.84 -20.76 -3.41
CA TYR A 109 -17.99 -21.78 -2.38
C TYR A 109 -18.86 -22.92 -2.91
N GLN A 110 -18.37 -24.16 -2.82
CA GLN A 110 -19.14 -25.33 -3.23
C GLN A 110 -20.09 -25.75 -2.11
N LEU A 111 -21.38 -25.86 -2.43
CA LEU A 111 -22.42 -26.35 -1.53
C LEU A 111 -22.41 -27.89 -1.47
N ASP A 112 -23.12 -28.45 -0.48
CA ASP A 112 -23.20 -29.90 -0.26
C ASP A 112 -23.85 -30.66 -1.44
N ASP A 113 -24.69 -29.98 -2.22
CA ASP A 113 -25.32 -30.51 -3.44
C ASP A 113 -24.39 -30.46 -4.68
N GLY A 114 -23.16 -29.96 -4.52
CA GLY A 114 -22.15 -29.83 -5.56
C GLY A 114 -22.23 -28.55 -6.40
N SER A 115 -23.28 -27.74 -6.22
CA SER A 115 -23.40 -26.43 -6.86
C SER A 115 -22.43 -25.41 -6.25
N TRP A 116 -22.23 -24.27 -6.93
CA TRP A 116 -21.30 -23.23 -6.51
C TRP A 116 -22.02 -21.91 -6.30
N ASP A 117 -21.75 -21.28 -5.16
CA ASP A 117 -22.33 -20.02 -4.72
C ASP A 117 -21.24 -18.95 -4.57
N LEU A 118 -21.54 -17.71 -4.93
CA LEU A 118 -20.61 -16.58 -4.79
C LEU A 118 -20.81 -15.93 -3.41
N ARG A 119 -19.81 -16.06 -2.54
CA ARG A 119 -19.83 -15.52 -1.17
C ARG A 119 -18.75 -14.48 -0.98
N ASP A 120 -18.82 -13.40 -1.75
CA ASP A 120 -17.88 -12.28 -1.74
C ASP A 120 -18.28 -11.13 -0.81
N TYR A 121 -19.47 -11.21 -0.21
CA TYR A 121 -19.96 -10.28 0.79
C TYR A 121 -20.04 -10.94 2.17
N MET A 122 -19.38 -10.31 3.15
CA MET A 122 -19.60 -10.62 4.57
C MET A 122 -20.37 -9.44 5.18
N PRO A 123 -21.60 -9.62 5.66
CA PRO A 123 -22.32 -8.56 6.35
C PRO A 123 -21.52 -8.11 7.58
N PRO A 124 -21.63 -6.83 7.98
CA PRO A 124 -21.04 -6.39 9.23
C PRO A 124 -21.54 -7.28 10.38
N PRO A 125 -20.71 -7.52 11.41
CA PRO A 125 -21.19 -8.19 12.60
C PRO A 125 -22.41 -7.43 13.16
N PRO A 126 -23.40 -8.14 13.75
CA PRO A 126 -24.55 -7.48 14.37
C PRO A 126 -24.05 -6.41 15.34
N GLU A 127 -24.67 -5.23 15.32
CA GLU A 127 -24.37 -4.19 16.31
C GLU A 127 -24.55 -4.80 17.71
N ALA A 128 -23.48 -4.76 18.51
CA ALA A 128 -23.59 -5.12 19.90
C ALA A 128 -24.59 -4.14 20.54
N VAL A 129 -25.76 -4.65 20.92
CA VAL A 129 -26.70 -3.89 21.75
C VAL A 129 -25.98 -3.63 23.06
N VAL A 130 -25.36 -2.45 23.19
CA VAL A 130 -24.84 -1.98 24.47
C VAL A 130 -26.08 -1.66 25.30
N LEU A 131 -26.47 -2.62 26.14
CA LEU A 131 -27.39 -2.38 27.24
C LEU A 131 -26.66 -1.45 28.22
N ILE A 132 -26.93 -0.15 28.11
CA ILE A 132 -26.71 0.84 29.17
C ILE A 132 -27.89 0.79 30.15
#